data_AF-A0A3S4IUF0-F1
#
_entry.id   AF-A0A3S4IUF0-F1
#
_cell.length_a   1.000
_cell.length_b   1.000
_cell.length_c   1.000
_cell.angle_alpha   90.00
_cell.angle_beta   90.00
_cell.angle_gamma   90.00
#
_symmetry.space_group_name_H-M   'P 1'
#
loop_
_entity.id
_entity.type
_entity.pdbx_description
1 polymer ?
#
loop_
_entity_poly.entity_id
_entity_poly.type
_entity_poly.pdbx_seq_one_letter_code
_entity_poly.pdbx_strand_id
1 'polypeptide(L)'
;MSLPDSPLQLIGILFLLSILPLIIVMGTSFLKLAVVFSILRNALGIQQVPPNIALYGLALVLSLFIMGPTLLAVKRALASGSGRWRSFLDV
;
A
#
# COMPACT_ATOMS: atom_id res chain seq x y z
N MET A 1 4.49 -25.87 16.09
CA MET A 1 4.56 -25.00 14.91
C MET A 1 5.84 -25.36 14.19
N SER A 2 5.76 -26.27 13.21
CA SER A 2 6.92 -26.64 12.40
C SER A 2 7.42 -25.39 11.70
N LEU A 3 8.68 -25.05 11.96
CA LEU A 3 9.46 -24.24 11.03
C LEU A 3 9.28 -24.91 9.65
N PRO A 4 9.03 -24.17 8.57
CA PRO A 4 8.83 -24.78 7.26
C PRO A 4 10.03 -25.69 6.95
N ASP A 5 9.80 -27.01 7.05
CA ASP A 5 10.86 -28.03 7.02
C ASP A 5 11.53 -28.14 5.64
N SER A 6 11.00 -27.39 4.65
CA SER A 6 11.53 -27.27 3.31
C SER A 6 12.14 -25.87 3.10
N PRO A 7 13.45 -25.77 2.78
CA PRO A 7 14.12 -24.50 2.45
C PRO A 7 13.41 -23.72 1.34
N LEU A 8 12.76 -24.43 0.41
CA LEU A 8 11.96 -23.83 -0.67
C LEU A 8 10.75 -23.03 -0.15
N GLN A 9 10.06 -23.51 0.88
CA GLN A 9 8.92 -22.81 1.46
C GLN A 9 9.37 -21.55 2.22
N LEU A 10 10.51 -21.61 2.91
CA LEU A 10 11.10 -20.45 3.57
C LEU A 10 11.46 -19.36 2.55
N ILE A 11 12.10 -19.75 1.44
CA ILE A 11 12.42 -18.83 0.33
C ILE A 11 11.14 -18.20 -0.25
N GLY A 12 10.09 -18.99 -0.47
CA GLY A 12 8.81 -18.50 -1.00
C GLY A 12 8.15 -17.45 -0.10
N ILE A 13 8.14 -17.68 1.22
CA ILE A 13 7.56 -16.72 2.20
C ILE A 13 8.37 -15.43 2.25
N LEU A 14 9.70 -15.52 2.31
CA LEU A 14 10.57 -14.35 2.33
C LEU A 14 10.45 -13.51 1.06
N PHE A 15 10.32 -14.17 -0.09
CA PHE A 15 10.09 -13.52 -1.37
C PHE A 15 8.76 -12.73 -1.37
N LEU A 16 7.66 -13.37 -0.96
CA LEU A 16 6.36 -12.70 -0.84
C LEU A 16 6.41 -11.53 0.15
N LEU A 17 7.07 -11.70 1.29
CA LEU A 17 7.15 -10.68 2.34
C LEU A 17 7.93 -9.43 1.87
N SER A 18 8.92 -9.60 0.98
CA SER A 18 9.69 -8.48 0.42
C SER A 18 8.91 -7.70 -0.65
N ILE A 19 8.08 -8.39 -1.45
CA ILE A 19 7.25 -7.77 -2.49
C ILE A 19 5.99 -7.12 -1.88
N LEU A 20 5.46 -7.67 -0.80
CA LEU A 20 4.25 -7.17 -0.15
C LEU A 20 4.28 -5.66 0.18
N PRO A 21 5.31 -5.11 0.86
CA PRO A 21 5.39 -3.68 1.13
C PRO A 21 5.50 -2.84 -0.14
N LEU A 22 6.14 -3.36 -1.20
CA LEU A 22 6.25 -2.66 -2.49
C LEU A 22 4.86 -2.46 -3.11
N ILE A 23 4.05 -3.51 -3.16
CA ILE A 23 2.69 -3.45 -3.72
C ILE A 23 1.80 -2.53 -2.88
N ILE A 24 1.93 -2.54 -1.55
CA ILE A 24 1.16 -1.65 -0.67
C ILE A 24 1.48 -0.18 -0.97
N VAL A 25 2.77 0.16 -1.11
CA VAL A 25 3.21 1.53 -1.36
C VAL A 25 2.80 2.00 -2.76
N MET A 26 2.87 1.13 -3.77
CA MET A 26 2.45 1.46 -5.15
C MET A 26 0.93 1.48 -5.33
N GLY A 27 0.19 0.62 -4.63
CA GLY A 27 -1.25 0.48 -4.72
C GLY A 27 -2.04 1.48 -3.87
N THR A 28 -1.34 2.35 -3.11
CA THR A 28 -1.97 3.36 -2.25
C THR A 28 -1.78 4.78 -2.78
N SER A 29 -2.40 5.75 -2.11
CA SER A 29 -2.21 7.19 -2.40
C SER A 29 -0.78 7.69 -2.16
N PHE A 30 0.06 6.92 -1.48
CA PHE A 30 1.43 7.30 -1.15
C PHE A 30 2.24 7.73 -2.38
N LEU A 31 2.20 6.95 -3.47
CA LEU A 31 2.99 7.23 -4.67
C LEU A 31 2.66 8.61 -5.26
N LYS A 32 1.37 8.97 -5.34
CA LYS A 32 0.93 10.29 -5.83
C LYS A 32 1.43 11.42 -4.93
N LEU A 33 1.28 11.29 -3.61
CA LEU A 33 1.73 12.30 -2.67
C LEU A 33 3.26 12.50 -2.73
N ALA A 34 4.02 11.41 -2.77
CA ALA A 34 5.48 11.45 -2.87
C ALA A 34 5.96 12.14 -4.16
N VAL A 35 5.34 11.83 -5.30
CA VAL A 35 5.66 12.46 -6.59
C VAL A 35 5.30 13.95 -6.58
N VAL A 36 4.10 14.31 -6.11
CA VAL A 36 3.66 15.70 -6.04
C VAL A 36 4.59 16.52 -5.14
N PHE A 37 4.95 16.01 -3.96
CA PHE A 37 5.89 16.68 -3.06
C PHE A 37 7.30 16.80 -3.66
N SER A 38 7.77 15.81 -4.42
CA SER A 38 9.05 15.88 -5.13
C SER A 38 9.07 16.96 -6.21
N ILE A 39 7.99 17.05 -7.00
CA ILE A 39 7.82 18.11 -8.00
C ILE A 39 7.74 19.48 -7.31
N LEU A 40 7.00 19.57 -6.21
CA LEU A 40 6.86 20.80 -5.42
C LEU A 40 8.23 21.28 -4.91
N ARG A 41 9.06 20.37 -4.39
CA ARG A 41 10.43 20.68 -3.96
C ARG A 41 11.26 21.27 -5.11
N ASN A 42 11.22 20.65 -6.29
CA ASN A 42 11.94 21.16 -7.46
C ASN A 42 11.41 22.53 -7.91
N ALA A 43 10.09 22.76 -7.80
CA ALA A 43 9.46 24.02 -8.16
C ALA A 43 9.83 25.17 -7.21
N LEU A 44 10.17 24.89 -5.95
CA LEU A 44 10.62 25.90 -4.99
C LEU A 44 12.05 26.41 -5.25
N GLY A 45 12.80 25.80 -6.18
CA GLY A 45 14.17 26.23 -6.53
C GLY A 45 15.23 26.02 -5.43
N ILE A 46 14.87 25.36 -4.34
CA ILE A 46 15.72 25.10 -3.17
C ILE A 46 16.07 23.60 -3.10
N GLN A 47 17.37 23.28 -3.04
CA GLN A 47 17.83 21.87 -3.19
C GLN A 47 17.83 21.06 -1.88
N GLN A 48 17.93 21.73 -0.73
CA GLN A 48 18.10 21.05 0.57
C GLN A 48 16.93 21.19 1.55
N VAL A 49 16.00 22.11 1.28
CA VAL A 49 14.79 22.27 2.09
C VAL A 49 13.60 21.91 1.21
N PRO A 50 12.69 20.98 1.57
CA PRO A 50 12.70 20.01 2.67
C PRO A 50 13.44 18.70 2.31
N PRO A 51 14.03 17.98 3.29
CA PRO A 51 14.75 16.73 3.03
C PRO A 51 13.81 15.61 2.58
N ASN A 52 14.31 14.71 1.71
CA ASN A 52 13.51 13.60 1.13
C ASN A 52 12.84 12.73 2.20
N ILE A 53 13.52 12.48 3.32
CA ILE A 53 12.99 11.70 4.45
C ILE A 53 11.74 12.38 5.05
N ALA A 54 11.75 13.71 5.20
CA ALA A 54 10.59 14.44 5.71
C ALA A 54 9.42 14.41 4.71
N LEU A 55 9.69 14.58 3.41
CA LEU A 55 8.65 14.52 2.37
C LEU A 55 7.97 13.15 2.34
N TYR A 56 8.75 12.06 2.40
CA TYR A 56 8.19 10.71 2.45
C TYR A 56 7.49 10.40 3.79
N GLY A 57 8.00 10.93 4.90
CA GLY A 57 7.32 10.85 6.20
C GLY A 57 5.95 11.52 6.19
N LEU A 58 5.85 12.75 5.67
CA LEU A 58 4.56 13.43 5.46
C LEU A 58 3.65 12.62 4.52
N ALA A 59 4.16 12.15 3.38
CA ALA A 59 3.38 11.35 2.45
C ALA A 59 2.82 10.07 3.08
N LEU A 60 3.56 9.40 3.96
CA LEU A 60 3.08 8.22 4.69
C LEU A 60 1.94 8.56 5.65
N VAL A 61 2.09 9.60 6.48
CA VAL A 61 1.07 10.01 7.46
C VAL A 61 -0.22 10.42 6.75
N LEU A 62 -0.11 11.26 5.72
CA LEU A 62 -1.28 11.66 4.91
C LEU A 62 -1.91 10.47 4.18
N SER A 63 -1.11 9.53 3.66
CA SER A 63 -1.64 8.34 2.99
C SER A 63 -2.44 7.46 3.95
N LEU A 64 -1.98 7.26 5.18
CA LEU A 64 -2.73 6.51 6.19
C LEU A 64 -4.07 7.19 6.52
N PHE A 65 -4.09 8.53 6.61
CA PHE A 65 -5.32 9.29 6.82
C PHE A 65 -6.30 9.14 5.64
N ILE A 66 -5.82 9.28 4.40
CA ILE A 66 -6.64 9.17 3.18
C ILE A 66 -7.17 7.74 2.97
N MET A 67 -6.41 6.71 3.35
CA MET A 67 -6.78 5.31 3.15
C MET A 67 -7.73 4.72 4.20
N GLY A 68 -8.08 5.46 5.25
CA GLY A 68 -9.08 5.04 6.25
C GLY A 68 -10.34 4.38 5.66
N PRO A 69 -11.10 5.05 4.75
CA PRO A 69 -12.33 4.48 4.20
C PRO A 69 -12.10 3.23 3.34
N THR A 70 -10.97 3.14 2.63
CA THR A 70 -10.64 1.98 1.77
C THR A 70 -10.47 0.72 2.60
N LEU A 71 -9.77 0.82 3.74
CA LEU A 71 -9.61 -0.30 4.67
C LEU A 71 -10.97 -0.76 5.23
N LEU A 72 -11.85 0.18 5.56
CA LEU A 72 -13.21 -0.15 6.02
C LEU A 72 -14.04 -0.80 4.90
N ALA A 73 -13.94 -0.34 3.65
CA ALA A 73 -14.63 -0.92 2.52
C ALA A 73 -14.18 -2.37 2.26
N VAL A 74 -12.87 -2.62 2.30
CA VAL A 74 -12.30 -3.97 2.18
C VAL A 74 -12.78 -4.85 3.33
N LYS A 75 -12.71 -4.37 4.59
CA LYS A 75 -13.21 -5.12 5.75
C LYS A 75 -14.69 -5.50 5.59
N ARG A 76 -15.52 -4.57 5.10
CA ARG A 76 -16.95 -4.82 4.85
C ARG A 76 -17.17 -5.82 3.73
N ALA A 77 -16.42 -5.72 2.63
CA ALA A 77 -16.51 -6.66 1.50
C ALA A 77 -16.11 -8.08 1.89
N LEU A 78 -15.09 -8.23 2.75
CA LEU A 78 -14.68 -9.52 3.30
C LEU A 78 -15.72 -10.06 4.29
N ALA A 79 -16.30 -9.20 5.13
CA ALA A 79 -17.34 -9.58 6.08
C ALA A 79 -18.67 -9.96 5.39
N SER A 80 -18.97 -9.38 4.21
CA SER A 80 -20.21 -9.63 3.48
C SER A 80 -20.20 -10.91 2.64
N GLY A 81 -19.26 -11.84 2.88
CA GLY A 81 -19.35 -13.24 2.44
C GLY A 81 -19.91 -13.46 1.04
N SER A 82 -19.18 -13.04 0.00
CA SER A 82 -19.20 -13.60 -1.37
C SER A 82 -20.54 -14.14 -1.92
N GLY A 83 -21.66 -13.44 -1.72
CA GLY A 83 -22.97 -13.79 -2.32
C GLY A 83 -23.26 -13.08 -3.65
N ARG A 84 -22.50 -12.03 -3.98
CA ARG A 84 -22.75 -11.14 -5.13
C ARG A 84 -22.53 -11.80 -6.49
N TRP A 85 -21.89 -12.97 -6.53
CA TRP A 85 -21.65 -13.70 -7.77
C TRP A 85 -22.87 -14.47 -8.29
N ARG A 86 -23.87 -14.73 -7.42
CA ARG A 86 -25.12 -15.40 -7.82
C ARG A 86 -26.06 -14.47 -8.57
N SER A 87 -26.11 -13.18 -8.20
CA SER A 87 -26.95 -12.19 -8.90
C SER A 87 -26.51 -11.87 -10.34
N PHE A 88 -25.32 -12.29 -10.76
CA PHE A 88 -24.87 -12.18 -12.17
C PHE A 88 -25.18 -13.44 -12.99
N LEU A 89 -25.54 -14.54 -12.34
CA LEU A 89 -25.88 -15.83 -12.97
C LEU A 89 -27.40 -16.00 -13.13
N ASP A 90 -28.19 -15.11 -12.52
CA ASP A 90 -29.67 -15.12 -12.55
C ASP A 90 -30.24 -14.19 -13.65
N VAL A 91 -29.56 -14.05 -14.80
CA VAL A 91 -29.99 -13.27 -15.98
C VAL A 91 -30.17 -14.17 -17.20
#